data_AF-A0A7I7MPS7-F1
#
_entry.id   AF-A0A7I7MPS7-F1
#
_cell.length_a   1.000
_cell.length_b   1.000
_cell.length_c   1.000
_cell.angle_alpha   90.00
_cell.angle_beta   90.00
_cell.angle_gamma   90.00
#
_symmetry.space_group_name_H-M   'P 1'
#
loop_
_entity.id
_entity.type
_entity.pdbx_description
1 polymer ?
#
loop_
_entity_poly.entity_id
_entity_poly.type
_entity_poly.pdbx_seq_one_letter_code
_entity_poly.pdbx_strand_id
1 'polypeptide(L)'
;MGVLRFLWRQVLAFDRIGSRIPQLIQVWLTELFFVMPMTFFIGKVIDIHGAFGVPGTGERLGGVFWGALVVALIFGFSFVRSLVKPRVAQGSWTPLTHADIGPATVYGSNRAWKVTYSYLTSHPSYALLLLLTAPIPAVMLAATNNQGDSTFYFRVCGVVGLIILACMALARIVAWYVFRFGRRQLEHQLRESSISQRRLGWEIAWKPVLVLVVLMYAIVCIPLVAMWLNDQRTIAGLPVVIVADAANPGQYRRVEGTVVSNPVYWAPGGTGRGGNNHAGAGVLVALPSGGEALLLAEAMSVPDFKGMMAGVRGGALKATGKVIDDITADQRKYYGFDEAAFPQASSAGRVMLLLSTP
;
A
#
# COMPACT_ATOMS: atom_id res chain seq x y z
N MET A 1 22.69 -8.23 22.05
CA MET A 1 23.27 -6.98 21.50
C MET A 1 24.43 -7.17 20.50
N GLY A 2 25.18 -8.28 20.50
CA GLY A 2 26.31 -8.49 19.58
C GLY A 2 25.93 -8.56 18.08
N VAL A 3 24.80 -9.16 17.75
CA VAL A 3 24.29 -9.27 16.36
C VAL A 3 23.82 -7.91 15.82
N LEU A 4 23.16 -7.11 16.65
CA LEU A 4 22.82 -5.72 16.35
C LEU A 4 24.08 -4.86 16.19
N ARG A 5 25.08 -4.99 17.07
CA ARG A 5 26.38 -4.30 16.90
C ARG A 5 27.12 -4.73 15.63
N PHE A 6 26.99 -5.98 15.18
CA PHE A 6 27.58 -6.46 13.93
C PHE A 6 26.87 -5.89 12.69
N LEU A 7 25.52 -5.84 12.70
CA LEU A 7 24.73 -5.20 11.64
C LEU A 7 24.95 -3.69 11.58
N TRP A 8 25.15 -3.04 12.73
CA TRP A 8 25.31 -1.58 12.83
C TRP A 8 26.76 -1.09 12.65
N ARG A 9 27.78 -1.95 12.83
CA ARG A 9 29.22 -1.57 12.75
C ARG A 9 29.70 -1.11 11.38
N GLN A 10 28.84 -1.06 10.36
CA GLN A 10 29.18 -0.61 9.01
C GLN A 10 28.07 0.20 8.31
N VAL A 11 27.06 0.71 9.05
CA VAL A 11 26.00 1.53 8.44
C VAL A 11 26.52 2.94 8.19
N LEU A 12 27.27 3.06 7.10
CA LEU A 12 27.87 4.21 6.42
C LEU A 12 26.90 5.38 6.09
N ALA A 13 25.68 5.41 6.65
CA ALA A 13 24.57 6.16 6.07
C ALA A 13 24.25 7.51 6.74
N PHE A 14 24.46 7.67 8.05
CA PHE A 14 23.98 8.88 8.75
C PHE A 14 24.76 10.15 8.39
N ASP A 15 26.07 10.06 8.23
CA ASP A 15 26.92 11.19 7.79
C ASP A 15 26.59 11.65 6.34
N ARG A 16 25.84 10.83 5.58
CA ARG A 16 25.40 11.16 4.22
C ARG A 16 24.15 12.05 4.21
N ILE A 17 23.41 12.17 5.32
CA ILE A 17 22.12 12.89 5.36
C ILE A 17 22.29 14.37 4.99
N GLY A 18 23.32 15.05 5.52
CA GLY A 18 23.62 16.45 5.19
C GLY A 18 23.97 16.66 3.71
N SER A 19 24.73 15.75 3.10
CA SER A 19 25.04 15.78 1.66
C SER A 19 23.85 15.47 0.76
N ARG A 20 22.75 14.96 1.33
CA ARG A 20 21.50 14.68 0.61
C ARG A 20 20.47 15.79 0.69
N ILE A 21 20.74 16.91 1.39
CA ILE A 21 19.84 18.08 1.39
C ILE A 21 19.54 18.57 -0.05
N PRO A 22 20.54 18.72 -0.95
CA PRO A 22 20.26 19.06 -2.35
C PRO A 22 19.42 17.99 -3.07
N GLN A 23 19.59 16.71 -2.73
CA GLN A 23 18.79 15.62 -3.29
C GLN A 23 17.35 15.65 -2.76
N LEU A 24 17.13 15.96 -1.49
CA LEU A 24 15.81 16.15 -0.88
C LEU A 24 15.06 17.30 -1.55
N ILE A 25 15.74 18.45 -1.74
CA ILE A 25 15.18 19.59 -2.47
C ILE A 25 14.84 19.18 -3.90
N GLN A 26 15.71 18.43 -4.58
CA GLN A 26 15.44 17.94 -5.93
C GLN A 26 14.22 17.01 -5.99
N VAL A 27 14.05 16.12 -5.01
CA VAL A 27 12.87 15.25 -4.90
C VAL A 27 11.61 16.10 -4.71
N TRP A 28 11.63 17.05 -3.77
CA TRP A 28 10.51 17.96 -3.53
C TRP A 28 10.14 18.79 -4.76
N LEU A 29 11.13 19.32 -5.49
CA LEU A 29 10.89 20.05 -6.74
C LEU A 29 10.30 19.13 -7.82
N THR A 30 10.71 17.86 -7.87
CA THR A 30 10.15 16.88 -8.81
C THR A 30 8.70 16.56 -8.44
N GLU A 31 8.40 16.37 -7.15
CA GLU A 31 7.04 16.14 -6.68
C GLU A 31 6.13 17.34 -6.98
N LEU A 32 6.60 18.56 -6.69
CA LEU A 32 5.84 19.80 -6.84
C LEU A 32 5.59 20.20 -8.30
N PHE A 33 6.60 20.10 -9.16
CA PHE A 33 6.52 20.61 -10.54
C PHE A 33 6.27 19.54 -11.59
N PHE A 34 6.40 18.26 -11.26
CA PHE A 34 6.12 17.19 -12.21
C PHE A 34 5.00 16.27 -11.73
N VAL A 35 5.15 15.62 -10.57
CA VAL A 35 4.21 14.59 -10.14
C VAL A 35 2.83 15.18 -9.82
N MET A 36 2.75 16.23 -8.99
CA MET A 36 1.47 16.84 -8.62
C MET A 36 0.73 17.44 -9.83
N PRO A 37 1.34 18.29 -10.69
CA PRO A 37 0.62 18.89 -11.81
C PRO A 37 0.15 17.86 -12.84
N MET A 38 0.97 16.83 -13.10
CA MET A 38 0.57 15.70 -13.95
C MET A 38 -0.62 14.95 -13.35
N THR A 39 -0.59 14.69 -12.04
CA THR A 39 -1.67 13.98 -11.33
C THR A 39 -2.98 14.77 -11.38
N PHE A 40 -2.95 16.10 -11.20
CA PHE A 40 -4.16 16.93 -11.33
C PHE A 40 -4.74 16.90 -12.75
N PHE A 41 -3.89 17.00 -13.77
CA PHE A 41 -4.35 16.92 -15.15
C PHE A 41 -4.99 15.56 -15.46
N ILE A 42 -4.27 14.46 -15.20
CA ILE A 42 -4.76 13.10 -15.43
C ILE A 42 -6.03 12.85 -14.63
N GLY A 43 -6.04 13.25 -13.34
CA GLY A 43 -7.20 13.13 -12.46
C GLY A 43 -8.43 13.82 -13.05
N LYS A 44 -8.29 15.04 -13.59
CA LYS A 44 -9.42 15.74 -14.22
C LYS A 44 -9.85 15.11 -15.54
N VAL A 45 -8.91 14.63 -16.37
CA VAL A 45 -9.26 13.90 -17.60
C VAL A 45 -10.11 12.67 -17.28
N ILE A 46 -9.71 11.93 -16.23
CA ILE A 46 -10.41 10.73 -15.76
C ILE A 46 -11.77 11.09 -15.15
N ASP A 47 -11.86 12.18 -14.39
CA ASP A 47 -13.13 12.67 -13.86
C ASP A 47 -14.13 13.01 -14.98
N ILE A 48 -13.67 13.63 -16.05
CA ILE A 48 -14.50 14.01 -17.20
C ILE A 48 -15.01 12.80 -17.97
N HIS A 49 -14.13 11.85 -18.31
CA HIS A 49 -14.45 10.74 -19.20
C HIS A 49 -14.95 9.49 -18.46
N GLY A 50 -14.65 9.39 -17.16
CA GLY A 50 -14.83 8.16 -16.41
C GLY A 50 -13.69 7.17 -16.68
N ALA A 51 -13.60 6.14 -15.84
CA ALA A 51 -12.71 5.00 -16.05
C ALA A 51 -13.22 3.78 -15.26
N PHE A 52 -12.74 2.59 -15.62
CA PHE A 52 -13.00 1.34 -14.86
C PHE A 52 -14.49 1.08 -14.52
N GLY A 53 -15.39 1.40 -15.45
CA GLY A 53 -16.84 1.22 -15.30
C GLY A 53 -17.57 2.40 -14.64
N VAL A 54 -16.83 3.38 -14.10
CA VAL A 54 -17.40 4.59 -13.50
C VAL A 54 -17.66 5.63 -14.59
N PRO A 55 -18.90 6.12 -14.77
CA PRO A 55 -19.24 7.07 -15.83
C PRO A 55 -18.58 8.43 -15.59
N GLY A 56 -18.21 9.14 -16.65
CA GLY A 56 -17.64 10.50 -16.63
C GLY A 56 -18.62 11.59 -16.18
N THR A 57 -18.11 12.74 -15.72
CA THR A 57 -18.95 13.94 -15.47
C THR A 57 -19.34 14.65 -16.77
N GLY A 58 -18.59 14.45 -17.86
CA GLY A 58 -18.82 15.10 -19.16
C GLY A 58 -18.45 16.60 -19.19
N GLU A 59 -17.83 17.11 -18.12
CA GLU A 59 -17.39 18.51 -18.06
C GLU A 59 -16.27 18.82 -19.06
N ARG A 60 -16.06 20.10 -19.37
CA ARG A 60 -14.92 20.54 -20.18
C ARG A 60 -13.66 20.69 -19.33
N LEU A 61 -12.51 20.40 -19.93
CA LEU A 61 -11.23 20.56 -19.24
C LEU A 61 -10.83 22.05 -19.15
N GLY A 62 -10.79 22.57 -17.92
CA GLY A 62 -10.45 23.97 -17.66
C GLY A 62 -8.99 24.32 -17.94
N GLY A 63 -8.72 25.59 -18.21
CA GLY A 63 -7.37 26.08 -18.55
C GLY A 63 -6.30 25.83 -17.49
N VAL A 64 -6.67 25.79 -16.20
CA VAL A 64 -5.76 25.48 -15.09
C VAL A 64 -5.14 24.09 -15.25
N PHE A 65 -5.92 23.10 -15.68
CA PHE A 65 -5.44 21.73 -15.88
C PHE A 65 -4.51 21.65 -17.09
N TRP A 66 -4.82 22.36 -18.18
CA TRP A 66 -3.88 22.49 -19.31
C TRP A 66 -2.56 23.14 -18.89
N GLY A 67 -2.61 24.19 -18.07
CA GLY A 67 -1.42 24.80 -17.48
C GLY A 67 -0.61 23.82 -16.63
N ALA A 68 -1.28 23.01 -15.80
CA ALA A 68 -0.64 21.96 -15.01
C ALA A 68 0.06 20.90 -15.88
N LEU A 69 -0.55 20.51 -17.01
CA LEU A 69 0.10 19.62 -17.98
C LEU A 69 1.37 20.25 -18.56
N VAL A 70 1.32 21.52 -18.99
CA VAL A 70 2.49 22.20 -19.57
C VAL A 70 3.66 22.23 -18.58
N VAL A 71 3.39 22.61 -17.32
CA VAL A 71 4.40 22.59 -16.25
C VAL A 71 4.97 21.17 -16.09
N ALA A 72 4.10 20.17 -15.98
CA ALA A 72 4.52 18.78 -15.84
C ALA A 72 5.38 18.29 -17.02
N LEU A 73 5.06 18.66 -18.25
CA LEU A 73 5.83 18.25 -19.43
C LEU A 73 7.25 18.85 -19.42
N ILE A 74 7.39 20.14 -19.08
CA ILE A 74 8.69 20.83 -19.03
C ILE A 74 9.61 20.19 -17.98
N PHE A 75 9.12 20.03 -16.74
CA PHE A 75 9.93 19.48 -15.65
C PHE A 75 10.08 17.95 -15.77
N GLY A 76 9.05 17.26 -16.22
CA GLY A 76 9.04 15.82 -16.50
C GLY A 76 10.06 15.42 -17.55
N PHE A 77 10.22 16.21 -18.61
CA PHE A 77 11.26 15.97 -19.63
C PHE A 77 12.67 15.93 -19.02
N SER A 78 12.97 16.88 -18.12
CA SER A 78 14.28 16.93 -17.45
C SER A 78 14.51 15.72 -16.54
N PHE A 79 13.47 15.29 -15.81
CA PHE A 79 13.52 14.08 -14.99
C PHE A 79 13.73 12.81 -15.82
N VAL A 80 12.92 12.61 -16.87
CA VAL A 80 13.00 11.42 -17.75
C VAL A 80 14.35 11.38 -18.47
N ARG A 81 14.86 12.54 -18.92
CA ARG A 81 16.20 12.64 -19.52
C ARG A 81 17.28 12.16 -18.55
N SER A 82 17.21 12.57 -17.28
CA SER A 82 18.15 12.15 -16.24
C SER A 82 18.06 10.65 -15.95
N LEU A 83 16.83 10.10 -15.95
CA LEU A 83 16.58 8.67 -15.75
C LEU A 83 17.17 7.81 -16.87
N VAL A 84 17.01 8.23 -18.13
CA VAL A 84 17.45 7.48 -19.31
C VAL A 84 18.94 7.64 -19.58
N LYS A 85 19.53 8.83 -19.34
CA LYS A 85 20.95 9.10 -19.56
C LYS A 85 21.69 9.33 -18.23
N PRO A 86 22.02 8.26 -17.49
CA PRO A 86 22.72 8.38 -16.22
C PRO A 86 24.10 9.00 -16.42
N ARG A 87 24.43 9.96 -15.55
CA ARG A 87 25.75 10.57 -15.45
C ARG A 87 26.63 9.80 -14.47
N VAL A 88 27.93 9.76 -14.74
CA VAL A 88 28.94 9.31 -13.78
C VAL A 88 29.27 10.48 -12.86
N ALA A 89 29.12 10.27 -11.56
CA ALA A 89 29.45 11.23 -10.51
C ALA A 89 30.57 10.67 -9.63
N GLN A 90 31.33 11.55 -9.01
CA GLN A 90 32.34 11.16 -8.02
C GLN A 90 31.80 11.42 -6.61
N GLY A 91 31.82 10.38 -5.79
CA GLY A 91 31.57 10.45 -4.37
C GLY A 91 32.90 10.42 -3.63
N SER A 92 32.91 11.03 -2.46
CA SER A 92 34.05 10.89 -1.56
C SER A 92 33.56 10.66 -0.15
N TRP A 93 34.20 9.73 0.56
CA TRP A 93 33.85 9.42 1.94
C TRP A 93 35.12 9.33 2.77
N THR A 94 35.06 9.85 3.98
CA THR A 94 36.15 9.79 4.96
C THR A 94 35.72 8.85 6.09
N PRO A 95 36.46 7.77 6.36
CA PRO A 95 36.13 6.87 7.45
C PRO A 95 36.18 7.57 8.81
N LEU A 96 35.16 7.27 9.62
CA LEU A 96 35.08 7.69 11.01
C LEU A 96 35.87 6.67 11.84
N THR A 97 36.96 7.14 12.43
CA THR A 97 37.82 6.37 13.32
C THR A 97 37.49 6.70 14.76
N HIS A 98 37.67 5.73 15.66
CA HIS A 98 37.58 5.98 17.08
C HIS A 98 38.94 5.72 17.72
N ALA A 99 39.24 6.44 18.79
CA ALA A 99 40.37 6.20 19.67
C ALA A 99 39.88 6.31 21.11
N ASP A 100 40.25 5.34 21.95
CA ASP A 100 39.99 5.40 23.37
C ASP A 100 41.10 6.19 24.05
N ILE A 101 40.74 7.30 24.70
CA ILE A 101 41.65 8.16 25.45
C ILE A 101 41.17 8.16 26.91
N GLY A 102 41.79 7.31 27.73
CA GLY A 102 41.36 7.09 29.11
C GLY A 102 39.93 6.51 29.16
N PRO A 103 38.99 7.11 29.92
CA PRO A 103 37.61 6.62 30.02
C PRO A 103 36.69 7.08 28.87
N ALA A 104 37.20 7.85 27.90
CA ALA A 104 36.39 8.42 26.82
C ALA A 104 36.78 7.85 25.44
N THR A 105 35.78 7.42 24.66
CA THR A 105 35.94 7.08 23.24
C THR A 105 35.72 8.32 22.39
N VAL A 106 36.77 8.80 21.72
CA VAL A 106 36.72 9.95 20.83
C VAL A 106 36.54 9.47 19.39
N TYR A 107 35.55 10.04 18.70
CA TYR A 107 35.30 9.78 17.29
C TYR A 107 35.84 10.94 16.44
N GLY A 108 36.64 10.63 15.43
CA GLY A 108 37.23 11.62 14.53
C GLY A 108 37.28 11.11 13.09
N SER A 109 37.19 12.04 12.13
CA SER A 109 37.37 11.71 10.70
C SER A 109 38.76 12.15 10.24
N ASN A 110 39.54 11.24 9.66
CA ASN A 110 40.86 11.57 9.12
C ASN A 110 40.75 11.84 7.62
N ARG A 111 40.81 13.12 7.21
CA ARG A 111 40.72 13.53 5.80
C ARG A 111 41.79 12.91 4.89
N ALA A 112 42.93 12.45 5.43
CA ALA A 112 43.94 11.75 4.66
C ALA A 112 43.48 10.36 4.18
N TRP A 113 42.45 9.78 4.80
CA TRP A 113 41.88 8.48 4.44
C TRP A 113 40.61 8.62 3.59
N LYS A 114 40.42 9.77 2.97
CA LYS A 114 39.29 10.05 2.09
C LYS A 114 39.34 9.13 0.87
N VAL A 115 38.36 8.23 0.79
CA VAL A 115 38.15 7.33 -0.34
C VAL A 115 37.27 8.04 -1.36
N THR A 116 37.80 8.27 -2.56
CA THR A 116 37.03 8.72 -3.72
C THR A 116 36.59 7.52 -4.54
N TYR A 117 35.34 7.53 -4.99
CA TYR A 117 34.82 6.48 -5.85
C TYR A 117 33.84 7.05 -6.87
N SER A 118 33.92 6.55 -8.10
CA SER A 118 32.94 6.87 -9.13
C SER A 118 31.68 6.02 -8.92
N TYR A 119 30.52 6.65 -8.98
CA TYR A 119 29.23 5.99 -8.98
C TYR A 119 28.33 6.54 -10.08
N LEU A 120 27.31 5.77 -10.45
CA LEU A 120 26.30 6.21 -11.42
C LEU A 120 25.13 6.84 -10.69
N THR A 121 24.67 7.98 -11.21
CA THR A 121 23.45 8.64 -10.76
C THR A 121 22.21 7.73 -10.89
N SER A 122 22.21 6.75 -11.79
CA SER A 122 21.20 5.69 -11.87
C SER A 122 21.85 4.34 -12.16
N HIS A 123 21.88 3.44 -11.18
CA HIS A 123 22.33 2.06 -11.33
C HIS A 123 21.11 1.12 -11.45
N PRO A 124 21.16 0.02 -12.24
CA PRO A 124 20.02 -0.90 -12.40
C PRO A 124 19.51 -1.49 -11.08
N SER A 125 20.39 -1.68 -10.08
CA SER A 125 19.96 -2.16 -8.75
C SER A 125 18.96 -1.22 -8.06
N TYR A 126 18.94 0.07 -8.39
CA TYR A 126 17.94 1.01 -7.85
C TYR A 126 16.52 0.71 -8.34
N ALA A 127 16.34 -0.14 -9.36
CA ALA A 127 15.03 -0.70 -9.67
C ALA A 127 14.44 -1.46 -8.47
N LEU A 128 15.27 -2.15 -7.66
CA LEU A 128 14.80 -2.80 -6.43
C LEU A 128 14.34 -1.82 -5.36
N LEU A 129 14.84 -0.58 -5.35
CA LEU A 129 14.34 0.45 -4.42
C LEU A 129 12.88 0.83 -4.73
N LEU A 130 12.42 0.62 -5.97
CA LEU A 130 11.01 0.80 -6.33
C LEU A 130 10.11 -0.23 -5.63
N LEU A 131 10.66 -1.37 -5.20
CA LEU A 131 9.91 -2.32 -4.37
C LEU A 131 9.62 -1.77 -2.98
N LEU A 132 10.35 -0.77 -2.49
CA LEU A 132 10.00 -0.14 -1.21
C LEU A 132 8.77 0.76 -1.35
N THR A 133 8.55 1.32 -2.53
CA THR A 133 7.42 2.20 -2.82
C THR A 133 6.23 1.47 -3.43
N ALA A 134 6.46 0.34 -4.11
CA ALA A 134 5.42 -0.46 -4.78
C ALA A 134 4.26 -0.92 -3.87
N PRO A 135 4.46 -1.22 -2.57
CA PRO A 135 3.37 -1.54 -1.67
C PRO A 135 2.29 -0.46 -1.59
N ILE A 136 2.64 0.83 -1.72
CA ILE A 136 1.67 1.93 -1.63
C ILE A 136 0.61 1.82 -2.73
N PRO A 137 0.93 1.89 -4.03
CA PRO A 137 -0.07 1.76 -5.08
C PRO A 137 -0.68 0.34 -5.15
N ALA A 138 0.06 -0.70 -4.76
CA ALA A 138 -0.49 -2.06 -4.67
C ALA A 138 -1.61 -2.17 -3.63
N VAL A 139 -1.42 -1.60 -2.43
CA VAL A 139 -2.44 -1.56 -1.38
C VAL A 139 -3.58 -0.64 -1.78
N MET A 140 -3.32 0.51 -2.42
CA MET A 140 -4.39 1.37 -2.93
C MET A 140 -5.31 0.61 -3.88
N LEU A 141 -4.75 -0.20 -4.79
CA LEU A 141 -5.53 -1.05 -5.68
C LEU A 141 -6.25 -2.17 -4.93
N ALA A 142 -5.55 -2.93 -4.09
CA ALA A 142 -6.10 -4.06 -3.35
C ALA A 142 -7.24 -3.64 -2.40
N ALA A 143 -7.09 -2.48 -1.74
CA ALA A 143 -8.10 -1.92 -0.84
C ALA A 143 -9.37 -1.46 -1.57
N THR A 144 -9.37 -1.36 -2.91
CA THR A 144 -10.58 -1.03 -3.69
C THR A 144 -11.45 -2.24 -4.01
N ASN A 145 -11.00 -3.45 -3.68
CA ASN A 145 -11.80 -4.65 -3.87
C ASN A 145 -13.10 -4.53 -3.06
N ASN A 146 -14.23 -4.80 -3.72
CA ASN A 146 -15.58 -4.76 -3.13
C ASN A 146 -16.07 -3.38 -2.62
N GLN A 147 -15.27 -2.33 -2.69
CA GLN A 147 -15.62 -0.98 -2.24
C GLN A 147 -16.60 -0.24 -3.17
N GLY A 148 -16.97 -0.83 -4.31
CA GLY A 148 -17.71 -0.13 -5.37
C GLY A 148 -16.87 0.99 -5.98
N ASP A 149 -17.52 2.08 -6.35
CA ASP A 149 -16.94 3.21 -7.07
C ASP A 149 -16.52 4.35 -6.13
N SER A 150 -16.81 4.24 -4.83
CA SER A 150 -16.38 5.17 -3.78
C SER A 150 -14.86 5.33 -3.70
N THR A 151 -14.12 4.27 -4.04
CA THR A 151 -12.66 4.23 -4.06
C THR A 151 -12.08 4.32 -5.48
N PHE A 152 -12.88 4.79 -6.44
CA PHE A 152 -12.47 4.94 -7.85
C PHE A 152 -11.09 5.57 -8.03
N TYR A 153 -10.84 6.71 -7.37
CA TYR A 153 -9.56 7.40 -7.44
C TYR A 153 -8.41 6.57 -6.86
N PHE A 154 -8.64 5.81 -5.79
CA PHE A 154 -7.63 4.91 -5.23
C PHE A 154 -7.27 3.80 -6.22
N ARG A 155 -8.27 3.23 -6.91
CA ARG A 155 -8.05 2.20 -7.94
C ARG A 155 -7.20 2.73 -9.08
N VAL A 156 -7.57 3.89 -9.62
CA VAL A 156 -6.85 4.57 -10.69
C VAL A 156 -5.42 4.88 -10.27
N CYS A 157 -5.23 5.53 -9.11
CA CYS A 157 -3.91 5.87 -8.59
C CYS A 157 -3.04 4.62 -8.34
N GLY A 158 -3.64 3.54 -7.84
CA GLY A 158 -2.96 2.26 -7.66
C GLY A 158 -2.47 1.67 -8.99
N VAL A 159 -3.33 1.58 -10.00
CA VAL A 159 -2.96 1.06 -11.33
C VAL A 159 -1.90 1.94 -11.98
N VAL A 160 -2.12 3.25 -12.06
CA VAL A 160 -1.19 4.20 -12.69
C VAL A 160 0.15 4.20 -11.95
N GLY A 161 0.13 4.20 -10.62
CA GLY A 161 1.33 4.12 -9.79
C GLY A 161 2.16 2.87 -10.09
N LEU A 162 1.52 1.69 -10.17
CA LEU A 162 2.20 0.44 -10.53
C LEU A 162 2.79 0.48 -11.95
N ILE A 163 2.06 1.04 -12.92
CA ILE A 163 2.55 1.21 -14.31
C ILE A 163 3.78 2.12 -14.33
N ILE A 164 3.74 3.26 -13.64
CA ILE A 164 4.87 4.20 -13.58
C ILE A 164 6.09 3.52 -12.97
N LEU A 165 5.93 2.80 -11.85
CA LEU A 165 7.03 2.08 -11.21
C LEU A 165 7.61 1.00 -12.14
N ALA A 166 6.76 0.25 -12.85
CA ALA A 166 7.19 -0.75 -13.83
C ALA A 166 7.96 -0.11 -15.00
N CYS A 167 7.46 1.01 -15.55
CA CYS A 167 8.13 1.77 -16.60
C CYS A 167 9.47 2.34 -16.12
N MET A 168 9.57 2.83 -14.88
CA MET A 168 10.83 3.31 -14.30
C MET A 168 11.85 2.18 -14.14
N ALA A 169 11.40 1.01 -13.67
CA ALA A 169 12.25 -0.18 -13.57
C ALA A 169 12.76 -0.60 -14.95
N LEU A 170 11.85 -0.69 -15.94
CA LEU A 170 12.16 -1.05 -17.31
C LEU A 170 13.14 -0.06 -17.94
N ALA A 171 12.91 1.24 -17.80
CA ALA A 171 13.79 2.28 -18.31
C ALA A 171 15.22 2.12 -17.76
N ARG A 172 15.39 1.84 -16.47
CA ARG A 172 16.70 1.61 -15.84
C ARG A 172 17.39 0.35 -16.38
N ILE A 173 16.63 -0.74 -16.55
CA ILE A 173 17.16 -2.02 -17.08
C ILE A 173 17.60 -1.84 -18.54
N VAL A 174 16.73 -1.26 -19.37
CA VAL A 174 16.99 -1.06 -20.81
C VAL A 174 18.15 -0.07 -21.03
N ALA A 175 18.19 1.04 -20.28
CA ALA A 175 19.31 2.00 -20.35
C ALA A 175 20.66 1.35 -20.04
N TRP A 176 20.69 0.40 -19.09
CA TRP A 176 21.92 -0.26 -18.66
C TRP A 176 22.34 -1.43 -19.55
N TYR A 177 21.42 -2.36 -19.83
CA TYR A 177 21.75 -3.62 -20.50
C TYR A 177 21.67 -3.53 -22.02
N VAL A 178 20.70 -2.78 -22.56
CA VAL A 178 20.48 -2.67 -24.01
C VAL A 178 21.30 -1.50 -24.56
N PHE A 179 21.06 -0.29 -24.07
CA PHE A 179 21.70 0.92 -24.60
C PHE A 179 23.10 1.17 -24.03
N ARG A 180 23.44 0.55 -22.89
CA ARG A 180 24.74 0.66 -22.21
C ARG A 180 25.12 2.11 -21.89
N PHE A 181 24.14 2.96 -21.62
CA PHE A 181 24.37 4.36 -21.24
C PHE A 181 25.10 4.44 -19.89
N GLY A 182 26.11 5.32 -19.81
CA GLY A 182 26.98 5.47 -18.62
C GLY A 182 27.96 4.31 -18.39
N ARG A 183 27.64 3.09 -18.83
CA ARG A 183 28.48 1.89 -18.65
C ARG A 183 29.84 2.01 -19.34
N ARG A 184 29.88 2.51 -20.58
CA ARG A 184 31.15 2.73 -21.32
C ARG A 184 32.06 3.74 -20.61
N GLN A 185 31.48 4.78 -20.02
CA GLN A 185 32.22 5.82 -19.30
C GLN A 185 32.76 5.29 -17.96
N LEU A 186 31.97 4.46 -17.26
CA LEU A 186 32.41 3.75 -16.07
C LEU A 186 33.55 2.76 -16.37
N GLU A 187 33.43 2.00 -17.46
CA GLU A 187 34.48 1.08 -17.93
C GLU A 187 35.79 1.82 -18.19
N HIS A 188 35.73 3.01 -18.80
CA HIS A 188 36.93 3.82 -19.06
C HIS A 188 37.61 4.29 -17.77
N GLN A 189 36.85 4.72 -16.76
CA GLN A 189 37.39 5.16 -15.47
C GLN A 189 37.90 4.01 -14.59
N LEU A 190 37.40 2.79 -14.80
CA LEU A 190 37.80 1.61 -14.04
C LEU A 190 39.02 0.88 -14.60
N ARG A 191 39.51 1.24 -15.81
CA ARG A 191 40.71 0.62 -16.41
C ARG A 191 41.96 0.77 -15.54
N GLU A 192 42.05 1.84 -14.77
CA GLU A 192 43.18 2.15 -13.89
C GLU A 192 42.99 1.59 -12.46
N SER A 193 41.83 0.99 -12.17
CA SER A 193 41.51 0.46 -10.84
C SER A 193 41.80 -1.04 -10.77
N SER A 194 42.35 -1.51 -9.65
CA SER A 194 42.58 -2.94 -9.37
C SER A 194 41.31 -3.75 -9.11
N ILE A 195 40.14 -3.09 -9.04
CA ILE A 195 38.85 -3.72 -8.71
C ILE A 195 38.05 -3.99 -9.99
N SER A 196 37.60 -5.22 -10.17
CA SER A 196 36.74 -5.59 -11.30
C SER A 196 35.38 -4.91 -11.22
N GLN A 197 34.84 -4.46 -12.36
CA GLN A 197 33.54 -3.79 -12.47
C GLN A 197 32.40 -4.62 -11.85
N ARG A 198 32.45 -5.95 -12.00
CA ARG A 198 31.45 -6.87 -11.43
C ARG A 198 31.49 -6.87 -9.91
N ARG A 199 32.68 -6.92 -9.30
CA ARG A 199 32.85 -6.89 -7.85
C ARG A 199 32.45 -5.53 -7.27
N LEU A 200 32.84 -4.46 -7.95
CA LEU A 200 32.47 -3.09 -7.57
C LEU A 200 30.95 -2.88 -7.59
N GLY A 201 30.29 -3.25 -8.70
CA GLY A 201 28.83 -3.15 -8.83
C GLY A 201 28.08 -4.03 -7.83
N TRP A 202 28.62 -5.22 -7.53
CA TRP A 202 28.05 -6.10 -6.51
C TRP A 202 28.15 -5.49 -5.09
N GLU A 203 29.36 -5.19 -4.64
CA GLU A 203 29.60 -4.73 -3.25
C GLU A 203 29.06 -3.33 -2.98
N ILE A 204 29.11 -2.41 -3.95
CA ILE A 204 28.70 -1.01 -3.75
C ILE A 204 27.23 -0.78 -4.07
N ALA A 205 26.67 -1.48 -5.07
CA ALA A 205 25.35 -1.15 -5.58
C ALA A 205 24.29 -2.24 -5.35
N TRP A 206 24.60 -3.53 -5.52
CA TRP A 206 23.60 -4.60 -5.33
C TRP A 206 23.45 -5.02 -3.88
N LYS A 207 24.55 -5.38 -3.21
CA LYS A 207 24.54 -5.92 -1.86
C LYS A 207 23.89 -4.97 -0.84
N PRO A 208 24.19 -3.66 -0.79
CA PRO A 208 23.52 -2.74 0.14
C PRO A 208 22.03 -2.59 -0.14
N VAL A 209 21.64 -2.58 -1.43
CA VAL A 209 20.23 -2.43 -1.83
C VAL A 209 19.43 -3.69 -1.51
N LEU A 210 19.97 -4.87 -1.79
CA LEU A 210 19.33 -6.14 -1.44
C LEU A 210 19.14 -6.28 0.07
N VAL A 211 20.20 -6.01 0.85
CA VAL A 211 20.12 -6.05 2.32
C VAL A 211 19.08 -5.06 2.83
N LEU A 212 19.04 -3.83 2.28
CA LEU A 212 18.05 -2.83 2.66
C LEU A 212 16.61 -3.31 2.35
N VAL A 213 16.35 -3.81 1.14
CA VAL A 213 15.03 -4.29 0.75
C VAL A 213 14.59 -5.45 1.65
N VAL A 214 15.44 -6.46 1.82
CA VAL A 214 15.13 -7.62 2.69
C VAL A 214 14.86 -7.17 4.12
N LEU A 215 15.71 -6.30 4.68
CA LEU A 215 15.54 -5.82 6.05
C LEU A 215 14.23 -5.04 6.22
N MET A 216 13.89 -4.16 5.27
CA MET A 216 12.67 -3.36 5.35
C MET A 216 11.42 -4.22 5.26
N TYR A 217 11.39 -5.18 4.33
CA TYR A 217 10.29 -6.13 4.23
C TYR A 217 10.22 -7.06 5.44
N ALA A 218 11.35 -7.52 5.98
CA ALA A 218 11.36 -8.36 7.17
C ALA A 218 10.78 -7.63 8.40
N ILE A 219 11.19 -6.37 8.62
CA ILE A 219 10.71 -5.55 9.75
C ILE A 219 9.20 -5.33 9.69
N VAL A 220 8.62 -5.20 8.50
CA VAL A 220 7.18 -4.93 8.32
C VAL A 220 6.37 -6.22 8.22
N CYS A 221 6.75 -7.15 7.35
CA CYS A 221 5.95 -8.33 7.05
C CYS A 221 5.96 -9.38 8.16
N ILE A 222 7.06 -9.55 8.91
CA ILE A 222 7.11 -10.56 9.98
C ILE A 222 6.09 -10.22 11.09
N PRO A 223 6.04 -9.00 11.65
CA PRO A 223 5.00 -8.63 12.62
C PRO A 223 3.59 -8.74 12.04
N LEU A 224 3.35 -8.29 10.81
CA LEU A 224 2.03 -8.36 10.18
C LEU A 224 1.53 -9.81 10.03
N VAL A 225 2.39 -10.73 9.60
CA VAL A 225 2.04 -12.16 9.52
C VAL A 225 1.78 -12.72 10.91
N ALA A 226 2.59 -12.37 11.91
CA ALA A 226 2.38 -12.82 13.28
C ALA A 226 1.04 -12.32 13.86
N MET A 227 0.71 -11.04 13.64
CA MET A 227 -0.59 -10.45 14.02
C MET A 227 -1.75 -11.15 13.32
N TRP A 228 -1.66 -11.32 12.00
CA TRP A 228 -2.70 -12.02 11.24
C TRP A 228 -2.92 -13.46 11.72
N LEU A 229 -1.84 -14.22 11.98
CA LEU A 229 -1.95 -15.57 12.54
C LEU A 229 -2.56 -15.57 13.94
N ASN A 230 -2.25 -14.57 14.77
CA ASN A 230 -2.86 -14.42 16.09
C ASN A 230 -4.36 -14.16 15.97
N ASP A 231 -4.78 -13.25 15.10
CA ASP A 231 -6.19 -12.93 14.86
C ASP A 231 -6.96 -14.16 14.37
N GLN A 232 -6.39 -14.94 13.43
CA GLN A 232 -7.00 -16.19 12.97
C GLN A 232 -7.19 -17.21 14.10
N ARG A 233 -6.22 -17.32 15.02
CA ARG A 233 -6.35 -18.20 16.20
C ARG A 233 -7.40 -17.70 17.17
N THR A 234 -7.45 -16.39 17.42
CA THR A 234 -8.48 -15.76 18.26
C THR A 234 -9.86 -16.05 17.69
N ILE A 235 -10.07 -15.81 16.40
CA ILE A 235 -11.33 -16.08 15.70
C ILE A 235 -11.69 -17.57 15.80
N ALA A 236 -10.73 -18.47 15.54
CA ALA A 236 -10.98 -19.92 15.63
C ALA A 236 -11.41 -20.37 17.04
N GLY A 237 -10.93 -19.70 18.09
CA GLY A 237 -11.30 -19.96 19.47
C GLY A 237 -12.67 -19.39 19.90
N LEU A 238 -13.29 -18.52 19.11
CA LEU A 238 -14.61 -17.98 19.42
C LEU A 238 -15.71 -19.06 19.30
N PRO A 239 -16.70 -19.05 20.20
CA PRO A 239 -17.85 -19.93 20.08
C PRO A 239 -18.72 -19.56 18.87
N VAL A 240 -19.35 -20.57 18.29
CA VAL A 240 -20.35 -20.38 17.22
C VAL A 240 -21.62 -19.80 17.84
N VAL A 241 -22.23 -18.85 17.14
CA VAL A 241 -23.41 -18.13 17.61
C VAL A 241 -24.62 -19.06 17.70
N ILE A 242 -25.41 -18.87 18.75
CA ILE A 242 -26.75 -19.43 18.93
C ILE A 242 -27.75 -18.32 19.26
N VAL A 243 -29.05 -18.56 19.07
CA VAL A 243 -30.08 -17.55 19.35
C VAL A 243 -30.05 -17.03 20.80
N ALA A 244 -29.71 -17.89 21.76
CA ALA A 244 -29.59 -17.51 23.17
C ALA A 244 -28.50 -16.44 23.43
N ASP A 245 -27.55 -16.27 22.50
CA ASP A 245 -26.53 -15.22 22.60
C ASP A 245 -27.14 -13.81 22.47
N ALA A 246 -28.37 -13.66 21.97
CA ALA A 246 -29.09 -12.37 21.97
C ALA A 246 -29.22 -11.74 23.36
N ALA A 247 -29.20 -12.56 24.43
CA ALA A 247 -29.18 -12.07 25.82
C ALA A 247 -27.80 -11.55 26.28
N ASN A 248 -26.76 -11.71 25.46
CA ASN A 248 -25.37 -11.37 25.77
C ASN A 248 -24.75 -10.42 24.72
N PRO A 249 -25.30 -9.21 24.53
CA PRO A 249 -24.78 -8.26 23.56
C PRO A 249 -23.34 -7.86 23.88
N GLY A 250 -22.60 -7.50 22.83
CA GLY A 250 -21.20 -7.08 22.92
C GLY A 250 -20.17 -8.19 22.77
N GLN A 251 -20.59 -9.47 22.84
CA GLN A 251 -19.69 -10.61 22.65
C GLN A 251 -19.41 -10.89 21.17
N TYR A 252 -18.19 -11.25 20.85
CA TYR A 252 -17.82 -11.72 19.51
C TYR A 252 -18.12 -13.19 19.36
N ARG A 253 -18.77 -13.55 18.24
CA ARG A 253 -19.16 -14.92 17.90
C ARG A 253 -18.81 -15.25 16.46
N ARG A 254 -18.51 -16.51 16.21
CA ARG A 254 -18.44 -17.05 14.85
C ARG A 254 -19.84 -17.34 14.34
N VAL A 255 -20.09 -17.08 13.06
CA VAL A 255 -21.35 -17.45 12.41
C VAL A 255 -21.05 -18.52 11.38
N GLU A 256 -21.67 -19.68 11.55
CA GLU A 256 -21.63 -20.77 10.57
C GLU A 256 -23.07 -21.20 10.33
N GLY A 257 -23.50 -21.21 9.06
CA GLY A 257 -24.87 -21.53 8.73
C GLY A 257 -25.16 -21.47 7.24
N THR A 258 -26.44 -21.55 6.90
CA THR A 258 -26.91 -21.50 5.51
C THR A 258 -27.57 -20.16 5.22
N VAL A 259 -27.14 -19.47 4.17
CA VAL A 259 -27.79 -18.24 3.71
C VAL A 259 -29.21 -18.55 3.27
N VAL A 260 -30.20 -17.87 3.85
CA VAL A 260 -31.63 -18.10 3.57
C VAL A 260 -32.35 -16.88 3.00
N SER A 261 -31.68 -15.72 2.93
CA SER A 261 -32.19 -14.53 2.22
C SER A 261 -31.22 -14.07 1.14
N ASN A 262 -31.73 -13.28 0.21
CA ASN A 262 -30.86 -12.44 -0.61
C ASN A 262 -30.18 -11.38 0.27
N PRO A 263 -28.95 -10.95 -0.07
CA PRO A 263 -28.32 -9.83 0.62
C PRO A 263 -29.08 -8.55 0.32
N VAL A 264 -29.30 -7.75 1.36
CA VAL A 264 -29.87 -6.40 1.27
C VAL A 264 -28.73 -5.40 1.35
N TYR A 265 -28.75 -4.39 0.48
CA TYR A 265 -27.76 -3.31 0.47
C TYR A 265 -28.46 -1.98 0.61
N TRP A 266 -28.05 -1.18 1.60
CA TRP A 266 -28.66 0.11 1.91
C TRP A 266 -27.74 1.27 1.51
N ALA A 267 -28.36 2.33 1.00
CA ALA A 267 -27.71 3.58 0.65
C ALA A 267 -28.66 4.75 0.99
N PRO A 268 -28.81 5.10 2.28
CA PRO A 268 -29.81 6.10 2.73
C PRO A 268 -29.59 7.50 2.14
N GLY A 269 -28.36 7.87 1.78
CA GLY A 269 -28.03 9.10 1.04
C GLY A 269 -28.05 8.97 -0.49
N GLY A 270 -28.54 7.84 -1.00
CA GLY A 270 -28.42 7.44 -2.40
C GLY A 270 -27.11 6.70 -2.69
N THR A 271 -27.11 5.91 -3.75
CA THR A 271 -25.90 5.27 -4.26
C THR A 271 -25.06 6.33 -4.97
N GLY A 272 -23.82 6.56 -4.53
CA GLY A 272 -22.90 7.51 -5.16
C GLY A 272 -22.65 7.19 -6.66
N ARG A 273 -21.76 7.98 -7.30
CA ARG A 273 -21.39 7.81 -8.72
C ARG A 273 -21.14 6.33 -9.04
N GLY A 274 -21.93 5.75 -9.95
CA GLY A 274 -21.83 4.34 -10.37
C GLY A 274 -22.79 3.35 -9.69
N GLY A 275 -23.63 3.78 -8.75
CA GLY A 275 -24.77 2.98 -8.29
C GLY A 275 -24.47 1.83 -7.33
N ASN A 276 -23.22 1.65 -6.92
CA ASN A 276 -22.75 0.46 -6.16
C ASN A 276 -22.12 0.80 -4.78
N ASN A 277 -22.30 2.05 -4.34
CA ASN A 277 -21.78 2.59 -3.08
C ASN A 277 -22.85 2.47 -2.00
N HIS A 278 -22.73 1.45 -1.16
CA HIS A 278 -23.67 1.15 -0.08
C HIS A 278 -23.05 1.51 1.26
N ALA A 279 -23.85 2.08 2.16
CA ALA A 279 -23.45 2.45 3.51
C ALA A 279 -23.77 1.35 4.54
N GLY A 280 -24.64 0.41 4.17
CA GLY A 280 -24.95 -0.75 4.99
C GLY A 280 -25.25 -1.97 4.13
N ALA A 281 -25.09 -3.16 4.70
CA ALA A 281 -25.53 -4.40 4.09
C ALA A 281 -26.03 -5.39 5.15
N GLY A 282 -26.88 -6.34 4.76
CA GLY A 282 -27.34 -7.38 5.66
C GLY A 282 -27.77 -8.66 4.96
N VAL A 283 -27.72 -9.78 5.67
CA VAL A 283 -28.19 -11.09 5.19
C VAL A 283 -28.69 -11.95 6.34
N LEU A 284 -29.70 -12.77 6.07
CA LEU A 284 -30.24 -13.73 7.01
C LEU A 284 -29.59 -15.11 6.81
N VAL A 285 -29.19 -15.72 7.91
CA VAL A 285 -28.49 -17.02 7.95
C VAL A 285 -29.25 -17.95 8.89
N ALA A 286 -29.64 -19.13 8.41
CA ALA A 286 -30.17 -20.19 9.24
C ALA A 286 -29.05 -20.88 10.02
N LEU A 287 -29.23 -21.00 11.33
CA LEU A 287 -28.24 -21.56 12.24
C LEU A 287 -28.42 -23.09 12.38
N PRO A 288 -27.34 -23.89 12.43
CA PRO A 288 -27.41 -25.33 12.67
C PRO A 288 -28.05 -25.70 14.01
N SER A 289 -27.93 -24.83 15.01
CA SER A 289 -28.55 -24.98 16.33
C SER A 289 -30.06 -24.73 16.34
N GLY A 290 -30.64 -24.31 15.21
CA GLY A 290 -32.00 -23.78 15.12
C GLY A 290 -32.04 -22.26 15.26
N GLY A 291 -33.06 -21.66 14.65
CA GLY A 291 -33.25 -20.21 14.57
C GLY A 291 -32.36 -19.54 13.52
N GLU A 292 -32.25 -18.22 13.62
CA GLU A 292 -31.64 -17.38 12.58
C GLU A 292 -30.61 -16.40 13.16
N ALA A 293 -29.60 -16.08 12.37
CA ALA A 293 -28.71 -14.94 12.60
C ALA A 293 -28.92 -13.89 11.50
N LEU A 294 -29.21 -12.66 11.90
CA LEU A 294 -29.19 -11.49 11.02
C LEU A 294 -27.80 -10.86 11.10
N LEU A 295 -27.02 -11.08 10.04
CA LEU A 295 -25.71 -10.47 9.88
C LEU A 295 -25.86 -9.10 9.23
N LEU A 296 -25.34 -8.06 9.88
CA LEU A 296 -25.37 -6.68 9.43
C LEU A 296 -23.93 -6.18 9.26
N ALA A 297 -23.69 -5.32 8.27
CA ALA A 297 -22.39 -4.73 7.99
C ALA A 297 -22.53 -3.22 7.83
N GLU A 298 -21.82 -2.47 8.68
CA GLU A 298 -21.72 -1.00 8.58
C GLU A 298 -20.81 -0.60 7.42
N ALA A 299 -20.75 0.69 7.10
CA ALA A 299 -20.09 1.21 5.89
C ALA A 299 -18.68 0.66 5.65
N MET A 300 -17.85 0.60 6.70
CA MET A 300 -16.47 0.09 6.59
C MET A 300 -16.40 -1.44 6.41
N SER A 301 -17.43 -2.17 6.84
CA SER A 301 -17.54 -3.63 6.75
C SER A 301 -18.31 -4.11 5.51
N VAL A 302 -18.97 -3.22 4.74
CA VAL A 302 -19.67 -3.59 3.49
C VAL A 302 -18.75 -4.29 2.47
N PRO A 303 -17.49 -3.88 2.27
CA PRO A 303 -16.56 -4.57 1.36
C PRO A 303 -16.24 -5.99 1.83
N ASP A 304 -16.05 -6.17 3.14
CA ASP A 304 -15.83 -7.49 3.76
C ASP A 304 -17.07 -8.35 3.65
N PHE A 305 -18.26 -7.77 3.83
CA PHE A 305 -19.55 -8.44 3.61
C PHE A 305 -19.70 -8.92 2.17
N LYS A 306 -19.40 -8.07 1.19
CA LYS A 306 -19.41 -8.45 -0.23
C LYS A 306 -18.40 -9.56 -0.53
N GLY A 307 -17.20 -9.48 0.04
CA GLY A 307 -16.18 -10.52 -0.09
C GLY A 307 -16.62 -11.86 0.53
N MET A 308 -17.20 -11.80 1.72
CA MET A 308 -17.81 -12.95 2.42
C MET A 308 -18.92 -13.58 1.57
N MET A 309 -19.84 -12.77 1.02
CA MET A 309 -20.94 -13.25 0.18
C MET A 309 -20.44 -13.86 -1.14
N ALA A 310 -19.38 -13.31 -1.75
CA ALA A 310 -18.75 -13.90 -2.93
C ALA A 310 -18.09 -15.28 -2.64
N GLY A 311 -17.78 -15.55 -1.37
CA GLY A 311 -17.25 -16.83 -0.91
C GLY A 311 -18.30 -17.91 -0.61
N VAL A 312 -19.60 -17.57 -0.61
CA VAL A 312 -20.68 -18.52 -0.32
C VAL A 312 -20.77 -19.57 -1.43
N ARG A 313 -20.61 -20.84 -1.07
CA ARG A 313 -20.73 -21.98 -1.99
C ARG A 313 -21.70 -22.99 -1.42
N GLY A 314 -22.67 -23.43 -2.21
CA GLY A 314 -23.72 -24.34 -1.76
C GLY A 314 -24.57 -23.79 -0.60
N GLY A 315 -24.69 -22.46 -0.51
CA GLY A 315 -25.43 -21.77 0.56
C GLY A 315 -24.70 -21.65 1.90
N ALA A 316 -23.56 -22.32 2.09
CA ALA A 316 -22.82 -22.27 3.35
C ALA A 316 -22.04 -20.96 3.52
N LEU A 317 -22.19 -20.34 4.70
CA LEU A 317 -21.53 -19.10 5.09
C LEU A 317 -20.64 -19.32 6.33
N LYS A 318 -19.48 -18.67 6.35
CA LYS A 318 -18.65 -18.50 7.54
C LYS A 318 -18.31 -17.03 7.73
N ALA A 319 -18.58 -16.52 8.93
CA ALA A 319 -18.31 -15.13 9.29
C ALA A 319 -17.95 -14.99 10.77
N THR A 320 -17.59 -13.78 11.18
CA THR A 320 -17.45 -13.39 12.59
C THR A 320 -18.16 -12.07 12.79
N GLY A 321 -18.81 -11.91 13.94
CA GLY A 321 -19.48 -10.67 14.26
C GLY A 321 -19.66 -10.47 15.75
N LYS A 322 -19.93 -9.22 16.11
CA LYS A 322 -20.27 -8.80 17.46
C LYS A 322 -21.78 -8.85 17.63
N VAL A 323 -22.26 -9.57 18.63
CA VAL A 323 -23.69 -9.64 18.95
C VAL A 323 -24.18 -8.26 19.38
N ILE A 324 -25.34 -7.85 18.85
CA ILE A 324 -26.01 -6.60 19.24
C ILE A 324 -27.43 -6.90 19.72
N ASP A 325 -27.93 -6.02 20.57
CA ASP A 325 -29.27 -6.06 21.15
C ASP A 325 -30.30 -5.35 20.26
N ASP A 326 -29.97 -4.18 19.71
CA ASP A 326 -30.86 -3.42 18.81
C ASP A 326 -30.07 -2.65 17.74
N ILE A 327 -30.76 -2.29 16.66
CA ILE A 327 -30.31 -1.35 15.64
C ILE A 327 -30.52 0.07 16.17
N THR A 328 -29.42 0.76 16.46
CA THR A 328 -29.43 2.12 16.99
C THR A 328 -29.98 3.14 15.99
N ALA A 329 -30.44 4.30 16.48
CA ALA A 329 -30.91 5.40 15.63
C ALA A 329 -29.84 5.88 14.63
N ASP A 330 -28.57 5.91 15.03
CA ASP A 330 -27.46 6.28 14.16
C ASP A 330 -27.23 5.25 13.05
N GLN A 331 -27.34 3.95 13.35
CA GLN A 331 -27.22 2.90 12.34
C GLN A 331 -28.36 2.96 11.32
N ARG A 332 -29.60 3.26 11.76
CA ARG A 332 -30.71 3.52 10.83
C ARG A 332 -30.44 4.74 9.96
N LYS A 333 -29.96 5.84 10.56
CA LYS A 333 -29.72 7.11 9.85
C LYS A 333 -28.58 7.02 8.84
N TYR A 334 -27.42 6.48 9.24
CA TYR A 334 -26.20 6.54 8.44
C TYR A 334 -25.96 5.28 7.60
N TYR A 335 -26.41 4.11 8.06
CA TYR A 335 -26.23 2.85 7.32
C TYR A 335 -27.52 2.34 6.69
N GLY A 336 -28.69 2.87 7.09
CA GLY A 336 -29.98 2.50 6.52
C GLY A 336 -30.51 1.16 7.01
N PHE A 337 -29.96 0.64 8.11
CA PHE A 337 -30.39 -0.65 8.66
C PHE A 337 -31.89 -0.66 8.95
N ASP A 338 -32.55 -1.67 8.43
CA ASP A 338 -33.97 -1.91 8.62
C ASP A 338 -34.21 -3.41 8.73
N GLU A 339 -34.62 -3.87 9.91
CA GLU A 339 -34.93 -5.29 10.13
C GLU A 339 -36.17 -5.72 9.32
N ALA A 340 -37.10 -4.81 9.03
CA ALA A 340 -38.29 -5.10 8.24
C ALA A 340 -37.97 -5.42 6.77
N ALA A 341 -36.73 -5.18 6.32
CA ALA A 341 -36.23 -5.64 5.03
C ALA A 341 -36.05 -7.17 4.95
N PHE A 342 -36.15 -7.88 6.08
CA PHE A 342 -36.07 -9.33 6.17
C PHE A 342 -37.41 -9.93 6.63
N PRO A 343 -37.67 -11.22 6.34
CA PRO A 343 -38.83 -11.92 6.89
C PRO A 343 -38.91 -11.80 8.42
N GLN A 344 -40.10 -11.97 8.99
CA GLN A 344 -40.25 -12.04 10.45
C GLN A 344 -39.40 -13.19 11.03
N ALA A 345 -38.89 -12.98 12.25
CA ALA A 345 -38.09 -13.98 12.93
C ALA A 345 -38.85 -15.30 13.07
N SER A 346 -38.14 -16.41 12.82
CA SER A 346 -38.69 -17.75 13.06
C SER A 346 -39.12 -17.93 14.52
N SER A 347 -39.99 -18.91 14.79
CA SER A 347 -40.40 -19.24 16.17
C SER A 347 -39.24 -19.69 17.07
N ALA A 348 -38.12 -20.11 16.48
CA ALA A 348 -36.89 -20.44 17.19
C ALA A 348 -36.05 -19.20 17.55
N GLY A 349 -36.46 -18.01 17.11
CA GLY A 349 -35.86 -16.71 17.40
C GLY A 349 -34.76 -16.29 16.42
N ARG A 350 -34.24 -15.08 16.65
CA ARG A 350 -33.23 -14.42 15.83
C ARG A 350 -32.22 -13.71 16.71
N VAL A 351 -30.94 -13.82 16.35
CA VAL A 351 -29.84 -13.05 16.94
C VAL A 351 -29.27 -12.08 15.90
N MET A 352 -28.98 -10.86 16.29
CA MET A 352 -28.37 -9.85 15.41
C MET A 352 -26.88 -9.75 15.68
N LEU A 353 -26.07 -9.66 14.61
CA LEU A 353 -24.63 -9.44 14.73
C LEU A 353 -24.12 -8.39 13.73
N LEU A 354 -23.19 -7.56 14.18
CA LEU A 354 -22.40 -6.68 13.32
C LEU A 354 -21.14 -7.41 12.85
N LEU A 355 -20.97 -7.52 11.53
CA LEU A 355 -19.78 -8.05 10.88
C LEU A 355 -18.55 -7.26 11.30
N SER A 356 -17.70 -7.91 12.09
CA SER A 356 -16.49 -7.33 12.67
C SER A 356 -15.57 -8.43 13.18
N THR A 357 -14.28 -8.13 13.22
CA THR A 357 -13.25 -8.99 13.82
C THR A 357 -12.91 -8.51 15.24
N PRO A 358 -12.63 -9.42 16.18
CA PRO A 358 -12.34 -9.11 17.58
C PRO A 358 -11.03 -8.34 17.78
#